data_AF-A0AAV0TUD0-F1
#
_entry.id   AF-A0AAV0TUD0-F1
#
_cell.length_a   1.000
_cell.length_b   1.000
_cell.length_c   1.000
_cell.angle_alpha   90.00
_cell.angle_beta   90.00
_cell.angle_gamma   90.00
#
_symmetry.space_group_name_H-M   'P 1'
#
loop_
_entity.id
_entity.type
_entity.pdbx_description
1 polymer ?
#
loop_
_entity_poly.entity_id
_entity_poly.type
_entity_poly.pdbx_seq_one_letter_code
_entity_poly.pdbx_strand_id
1 'polypeptide(L)'
;MFEAEFWDGKWPFGVIGRPDDVPARKGEVCARISKLVRLADENAGEYSFGGLADTLPVAPELFVNSLGMISLPLVEEQAEKLIAKCVKSPYGHNMETKINECVRKSWQLEPDQVEIKNPSWEKGLDKLIDIIANRLGYNGVPLQCKLYKVLVYGEGGHFFMHRDTEKEDGMIATLVVQPPSTHEGGVLEVYRYGKVEHRHDFGKANGTAAYLPHFAVHYADAEHALDKVTKGFRLAMVYSICLPATMEHLRKGPTWTVPDDLNVAISQMENESFALLLSHH
;
A
#
# COMPACT_ATOMS: atom_id res chain seq x y z
N MET A 1 1.01 -37.62 2.18
CA MET A 1 0.03 -38.35 3.01
C MET A 1 0.36 -37.95 4.43
N PHE A 2 -0.30 -36.91 4.96
CA PHE A 2 -0.07 -36.45 6.32
C PHE A 2 -0.94 -37.33 7.23
N GLU A 3 -0.31 -38.17 8.04
CA GLU A 3 -0.99 -38.83 9.15
C GLU A 3 -1.31 -37.75 10.19
N ALA A 4 -2.60 -37.47 10.36
CA ALA A 4 -3.08 -36.65 11.45
C ALA A 4 -2.93 -37.47 12.73
N GLU A 5 -2.06 -37.03 13.65
CA GLU A 5 -2.10 -37.47 15.03
C GLU A 5 -3.48 -37.08 15.60
N PHE A 6 -4.42 -38.03 15.59
CA PHE A 6 -5.69 -37.88 16.27
C PHE A 6 -5.43 -37.96 17.77
N TRP A 7 -5.54 -36.82 18.45
CA TRP A 7 -5.47 -36.73 19.90
C TRP A 7 -6.67 -37.47 20.51
N ASP A 8 -6.46 -38.72 20.94
CA ASP A 8 -7.18 -39.48 21.98
C ASP A 8 -8.61 -39.00 22.34
N GLY A 9 -9.49 -38.89 21.34
CA GLY A 9 -10.89 -38.47 21.50
C GLY A 9 -11.12 -37.04 22.01
N LYS A 10 -10.09 -36.20 22.15
CA LYS A 10 -10.23 -34.78 22.52
C LYS A 10 -10.27 -33.92 21.28
N TRP A 11 -11.50 -33.60 20.87
CA TRP A 11 -11.76 -32.54 19.90
C TRP A 11 -11.11 -31.23 20.39
N PRO A 12 -10.40 -30.46 19.54
CA PRO A 12 -9.62 -29.30 19.99
C PRO A 12 -10.46 -28.14 20.54
N PHE A 13 -11.78 -28.31 20.59
CA PHE A 13 -12.77 -27.32 20.98
C PHE A 13 -13.39 -27.58 22.36
N GLY A 14 -12.86 -28.53 23.14
CA GLY A 14 -13.31 -28.80 24.51
C GLY A 14 -14.73 -29.39 24.62
N VAL A 15 -15.34 -29.80 23.50
CA VAL A 15 -16.66 -30.42 23.44
C VAL A 15 -16.52 -31.87 22.99
N ILE A 16 -17.32 -32.76 23.56
CA ILE A 16 -17.41 -34.15 23.09
C ILE A 16 -18.18 -34.14 21.76
N GLY A 17 -17.47 -34.33 20.66
CA GLY A 17 -18.03 -34.44 19.31
C GLY A 17 -17.59 -35.74 18.64
N ARG A 18 -18.39 -36.25 17.70
CA ARG A 18 -18.03 -37.38 16.84
C ARG A 18 -17.25 -36.89 15.61
N PRO A 19 -16.44 -37.74 14.96
CA PRO A 19 -15.68 -37.37 13.76
C PRO A 19 -16.53 -36.79 12.61
N ASP A 20 -17.80 -37.19 12.53
CA ASP A 20 -18.74 -36.75 11.49
C ASP A 20 -19.62 -35.55 11.91
N ASP A 21 -19.46 -35.03 13.13
CA ASP A 21 -20.23 -33.89 13.59
C ASP A 21 -19.74 -32.62 12.85
N VAL A 22 -20.61 -32.03 12.04
CA VAL A 22 -20.40 -30.69 11.48
C VAL A 22 -20.87 -29.67 12.52
N PRO A 23 -20.00 -28.78 13.03
CA PRO A 23 -20.41 -27.72 13.94
C PRO A 23 -21.51 -26.86 13.28
N ALA A 24 -22.74 -26.97 13.79
CA ALA A 24 -23.87 -26.18 13.31
C ALA A 24 -23.99 -24.89 14.14
N ARG A 25 -24.17 -23.75 13.47
CA ARG A 25 -24.36 -22.45 14.12
C ARG A 25 -25.61 -22.51 15.01
N LYS A 26 -25.44 -22.44 16.33
CA LYS A 26 -26.56 -22.26 17.29
C LYS A 26 -26.45 -20.90 17.97
N GLY A 27 -27.57 -20.19 18.05
CA GLY A 27 -27.71 -18.93 18.77
C GLY A 27 -27.66 -17.68 17.89
N GLU A 28 -28.52 -16.71 18.21
CA GLU A 28 -28.64 -15.41 17.53
C GLU A 28 -27.33 -14.60 17.59
N VAL A 29 -26.58 -14.74 18.70
CA VAL A 29 -25.28 -14.10 18.92
C VAL A 29 -24.22 -14.58 17.91
N CYS A 30 -24.11 -15.89 17.66
CA CYS A 30 -23.16 -16.46 16.69
C CYS A 30 -23.46 -16.00 15.25
N ALA A 31 -24.74 -15.88 14.89
CA ALA A 31 -25.16 -15.34 13.59
C ALA A 31 -24.82 -13.85 13.46
N ARG A 32 -24.99 -13.08 14.53
CA ARG A 32 -24.62 -11.66 14.59
C ARG A 32 -23.10 -11.47 14.47
N ILE A 33 -22.30 -12.26 15.18
CA ILE A 33 -20.82 -12.24 15.07
C ILE A 33 -20.37 -12.60 13.65
N SER A 34 -20.89 -13.68 13.06
CA SER A 34 -20.54 -14.04 11.67
C SER A 34 -20.89 -12.92 10.68
N LYS A 35 -22.04 -12.25 10.86
CA LYS A 35 -22.43 -11.11 10.03
C LYS A 35 -21.48 -9.93 10.22
N LEU A 36 -21.05 -9.65 11.44
CA LEU A 36 -20.13 -8.54 11.76
C LEU A 36 -18.71 -8.82 11.27
N VAL A 37 -18.21 -10.04 11.39
CA VAL A 37 -16.91 -10.45 10.84
C VAL A 37 -16.94 -10.36 9.31
N ARG A 38 -18.01 -10.86 8.67
CA ARG A 38 -18.18 -10.72 7.21
C ARG A 38 -18.23 -9.26 6.79
N LEU A 39 -18.97 -8.41 7.51
CA LEU A 39 -19.05 -6.98 7.21
C LEU A 39 -17.70 -6.27 7.44
N ALA A 40 -16.90 -6.72 8.42
CA ALA A 40 -15.56 -6.21 8.64
C ALA A 40 -14.59 -6.64 7.54
N ASP A 41 -14.72 -7.87 7.02
CA ASP A 41 -13.95 -8.37 5.88
C ASP A 41 -14.33 -7.64 4.57
N GLU A 42 -15.64 -7.48 4.30
CA GLU A 42 -16.17 -6.72 3.15
C GLU A 42 -15.75 -5.24 3.16
N ASN A 43 -15.50 -4.65 4.33
CA ASN A 43 -15.11 -3.25 4.49
C ASN A 43 -13.64 -3.04 4.88
N ALA A 44 -12.84 -4.08 5.09
CA ALA A 44 -11.45 -3.94 5.53
C ALA A 44 -10.58 -3.24 4.49
N GLY A 45 -10.94 -3.36 3.21
CA GLY A 45 -10.12 -2.91 2.10
C GLY A 45 -8.83 -3.73 1.98
N GLU A 46 -8.22 -3.70 0.81
CA GLU A 46 -6.93 -4.35 0.57
C GLU A 46 -5.80 -3.58 1.26
N TYR A 47 -4.88 -4.32 1.89
CA TYR A 47 -3.75 -3.72 2.62
C TYR A 47 -2.77 -2.97 1.71
N SER A 48 -2.45 -3.62 0.61
CA SER A 48 -1.57 -3.09 -0.40
C SER A 48 -1.88 -3.77 -1.73
N PHE A 49 -1.85 -2.98 -2.78
CA PHE A 49 -2.12 -3.44 -4.12
C PHE A 49 -1.44 -2.54 -5.14
N GLY A 50 -1.27 -3.05 -6.35
CA GLY A 50 -0.65 -2.31 -7.43
C GLY A 50 -0.90 -2.98 -8.76
N GLY A 51 -0.35 -2.40 -9.81
CA GLY A 51 -0.51 -2.90 -11.16
C GLY A 51 -0.18 -1.88 -12.22
N LEU A 52 -0.70 -2.11 -13.42
CA LEU A 52 -0.68 -1.14 -14.51
C LEU A 52 -1.60 0.04 -14.14
N ALA A 53 -1.13 1.26 -14.32
CA ALA A 53 -1.94 2.47 -14.15
C ALA A 53 -2.58 2.86 -15.49
N ASP A 54 -3.53 2.06 -15.96
CA ASP A 54 -4.19 2.19 -17.26
C ASP A 54 -5.00 3.49 -17.42
N THR A 55 -5.43 4.08 -16.30
CA THR A 55 -6.10 5.38 -16.30
C THR A 55 -5.14 6.55 -16.58
N LEU A 56 -3.84 6.39 -16.35
CA LEU A 56 -2.83 7.44 -16.53
C LEU A 56 -2.28 7.43 -17.97
N PRO A 57 -2.03 8.61 -18.56
CA PRO A 57 -1.30 8.66 -19.82
C PRO A 57 0.15 8.19 -19.62
N VAL A 58 0.75 7.62 -20.66
CA VAL A 58 2.13 7.13 -20.62
C VAL A 58 3.13 8.23 -20.26
N ALA A 59 2.91 9.44 -20.78
CA ALA A 59 3.75 10.60 -20.52
C ALA A 59 3.01 11.62 -19.63
N PRO A 60 3.50 11.91 -18.40
CA PRO A 60 2.99 13.00 -17.57
C PRO A 60 3.37 14.39 -18.11
N GLU A 61 4.34 14.48 -19.03
CA GLU A 61 5.02 15.74 -19.37
C GLU A 61 5.59 16.43 -18.11
N LEU A 62 6.35 15.65 -17.33
CA LEU A 62 7.00 16.13 -16.12
C LEU A 62 7.98 17.26 -16.47
N PHE A 63 7.76 18.44 -15.93
CA PHE A 63 8.58 19.63 -16.09
C PHE A 63 9.26 19.96 -14.77
N VAL A 64 10.54 20.33 -14.81
CA VAL A 64 11.33 20.71 -13.64
C VAL A 64 11.84 22.14 -13.83
N ASN A 65 11.61 23.02 -12.85
CA ASN A 65 11.75 24.49 -12.94
C ASN A 65 13.11 25.03 -13.42
N SER A 66 14.14 24.19 -13.52
CA SER A 66 15.49 24.57 -14.00
C SER A 66 16.07 23.64 -15.08
N LEU A 67 15.38 22.56 -15.42
CA LEU A 67 15.84 21.55 -16.38
C LEU A 67 14.92 21.44 -17.60
N GLY A 68 13.69 21.93 -17.48
CA GLY A 68 12.68 21.80 -18.53
C GLY A 68 11.95 20.47 -18.46
N MET A 69 11.47 20.01 -19.61
CA MET A 69 10.69 18.77 -19.73
C MET A 69 11.60 17.54 -19.61
N ILE A 70 11.14 16.55 -18.83
CA ILE A 70 11.81 15.27 -18.63
C ILE A 70 11.21 14.24 -19.60
N SER A 71 12.01 13.78 -20.55
CA SER A 71 11.62 12.71 -21.46
C SER A 71 11.53 11.36 -20.74
N LEU A 72 10.54 10.56 -21.11
CA LEU A 72 10.34 9.19 -20.64
C LEU A 72 10.44 8.18 -21.79
N PRO A 73 10.90 6.93 -21.56
CA PRO A 73 11.31 6.40 -20.26
C PRO A 73 12.55 7.07 -19.68
N LEU A 74 12.63 7.10 -18.35
CA LEU A 74 13.81 7.66 -17.69
C LEU A 74 15.04 6.80 -18.04
N VAL A 75 15.97 7.40 -18.78
CA VAL A 75 17.27 6.83 -19.16
C VAL A 75 18.40 7.58 -18.47
N GLU A 76 19.60 6.99 -18.47
CA GLU A 76 20.78 7.48 -17.75
C GLU A 76 21.08 8.96 -17.99
N GLU A 77 21.23 9.41 -19.23
CA GLU A 77 21.55 10.80 -19.55
C GLU A 77 20.56 11.81 -18.93
N GLN A 78 19.26 11.48 -18.95
CA GLN A 78 18.23 12.33 -18.38
C GLN A 78 18.18 12.23 -16.87
N ALA A 79 18.41 11.04 -16.32
CA ALA A 79 18.46 10.80 -14.89
C ALA A 79 19.62 11.56 -14.22
N GLU A 80 20.80 11.59 -14.83
CA GLU A 80 21.94 12.35 -14.32
C GLU A 80 21.65 13.85 -14.25
N LYS A 81 21.03 14.41 -15.31
CA LYS A 81 20.60 15.81 -15.31
C LYS A 81 19.57 16.09 -14.22
N LEU A 82 18.64 15.17 -14.00
CA LEU A 82 17.63 15.27 -12.95
C LEU A 82 18.27 15.22 -11.56
N ILE A 83 19.14 14.24 -11.33
CA ILE A 83 19.90 14.04 -10.08
C ILE A 83 20.72 15.29 -9.73
N ALA A 84 21.31 15.96 -10.71
CA ALA A 84 22.06 17.20 -10.50
C ALA A 84 21.21 18.35 -9.94
N LYS A 85 19.88 18.26 -10.02
CA LYS A 85 18.93 19.22 -9.44
C LYS A 85 18.25 18.72 -8.17
N CYS A 86 18.32 17.42 -7.90
CA CYS A 86 17.74 16.82 -6.71
C CYS A 86 18.59 17.02 -5.46
N VAL A 87 17.95 16.97 -4.30
CA VAL A 87 18.64 16.77 -3.02
C VAL A 87 18.70 15.27 -2.71
N LYS A 88 19.74 14.82 -2.01
CA LYS A 88 19.75 13.44 -1.48
C LYS A 88 18.58 13.27 -0.52
N SER A 89 17.80 12.21 -0.67
CA SER A 89 16.63 12.01 0.18
C SER A 89 17.04 11.73 1.62
N PRO A 90 16.54 12.48 2.60
CA PRO A 90 16.83 12.22 4.00
C PRO A 90 16.08 10.99 4.51
N TYR A 91 16.49 10.47 5.66
CA TYR A 91 15.68 9.56 6.49
C TYR A 91 15.47 10.19 7.87
N GLY A 92 14.29 9.94 8.46
CA GLY A 92 13.94 10.41 9.79
C GLY A 92 14.35 9.40 10.86
N HIS A 93 15.12 9.83 11.85
CA HIS A 93 15.32 9.06 13.08
C HIS A 93 15.20 10.03 14.27
N ASN A 94 14.16 9.86 15.09
CA ASN A 94 13.93 10.64 16.31
C ASN A 94 14.00 12.17 16.11
N MET A 95 13.16 12.72 15.23
CA MET A 95 13.03 14.17 14.95
C MET A 95 14.24 14.83 14.24
N GLU A 96 15.33 14.10 14.01
CA GLU A 96 16.48 14.59 13.25
C GLU A 96 16.47 14.07 11.81
N THR A 97 16.60 14.99 10.86
CA THR A 97 16.75 14.70 9.43
C THR A 97 18.21 14.33 9.18
N LYS A 98 18.51 13.03 8.99
CA LYS A 98 19.87 12.54 8.71
C LYS A 98 19.96 11.99 7.29
N ILE A 99 21.13 12.12 6.67
CA ILE A 99 21.46 11.51 5.37
C ILE A 99 22.41 10.35 5.65
N ASN A 100 21.96 9.11 5.42
CA ASN A 100 22.78 7.91 5.51
C ASN A 100 22.44 7.01 4.33
N GLU A 101 23.34 6.96 3.36
CA GLU A 101 23.15 6.19 2.13
C GLU A 101 23.16 4.68 2.35
N CYS A 102 23.65 4.20 3.50
CA CYS A 102 23.49 2.81 3.90
C CYS A 102 22.05 2.49 4.27
N VAL A 103 21.24 3.47 4.68
CA VAL A 103 19.84 3.30 5.07
C VAL A 103 18.90 3.64 3.92
N ARG A 104 19.21 4.71 3.18
CA ARG A 104 18.42 5.18 2.04
C ARG A 104 19.32 5.84 1.02
N LYS A 105 19.37 5.27 -0.17
CA LYS A 105 20.09 5.82 -1.32
C LYS A 105 19.08 6.20 -2.40
N SER A 106 18.69 7.47 -2.40
CA SER A 106 17.79 8.06 -3.39
C SER A 106 17.99 9.57 -3.48
N TRP A 107 17.50 10.15 -4.56
CA TRP A 107 17.41 11.59 -4.74
C TRP A 107 15.95 12.01 -4.78
N GLN A 108 15.62 13.20 -4.28
CA GLN A 108 14.27 13.75 -4.31
C GLN A 108 14.17 15.17 -4.86
N LEU A 109 13.02 15.45 -5.45
CA LEU A 109 12.51 16.78 -5.75
C LEU A 109 11.24 17.00 -4.94
N GLU A 110 11.10 18.21 -4.41
CA GLU A 110 9.90 18.67 -3.73
C GLU A 110 8.81 19.03 -4.76
N PRO A 111 7.52 18.99 -4.38
CA PRO A 111 6.41 19.23 -5.30
C PRO A 111 6.44 20.59 -5.99
N ASP A 112 6.94 21.62 -5.31
CA ASP A 112 7.05 22.99 -5.84
C ASP A 112 8.16 23.14 -6.90
N GLN A 113 9.04 22.14 -7.04
CA GLN A 113 10.11 22.12 -8.04
C GLN A 113 9.67 21.49 -9.37
N VAL A 114 8.50 20.87 -9.39
CA VAL A 114 8.00 20.09 -10.52
C VAL A 114 6.60 20.52 -10.93
N GLU A 115 6.29 20.35 -12.21
CA GLU A 115 4.97 20.59 -12.78
C GLU A 115 4.62 19.42 -13.70
N ILE A 116 3.39 18.92 -13.63
CA ILE A 116 2.90 17.89 -14.54
C ILE A 116 2.04 18.59 -15.59
N LYS A 117 2.55 18.69 -16.82
CA LYS A 117 1.94 19.54 -17.85
C LYS A 117 0.85 18.86 -18.66
N ASN A 118 0.79 17.52 -18.67
CA ASN A 118 -0.24 16.81 -19.40
C ASN A 118 -1.59 16.92 -18.67
N PRO A 119 -2.61 17.62 -19.23
CA PRO A 119 -3.91 17.80 -18.57
C PRO A 119 -4.70 16.50 -18.41
N SER A 120 -4.33 15.45 -19.16
CA SER A 120 -4.93 14.12 -19.02
C SER A 120 -4.41 13.37 -17.79
N TRP A 121 -3.30 13.82 -17.19
CA TRP A 121 -2.75 13.21 -15.99
C TRP A 121 -3.69 13.37 -14.80
N GLU A 122 -4.17 14.59 -14.54
CA GLU A 122 -5.08 14.89 -13.43
C GLU A 122 -6.38 14.08 -13.57
N LYS A 123 -7.00 14.08 -14.77
CA LYS A 123 -8.20 13.26 -15.05
C LYS A 123 -7.96 11.76 -14.89
N GLY A 124 -6.76 11.29 -15.23
CA GLY A 124 -6.37 9.89 -15.06
C GLY A 124 -6.15 9.53 -13.59
N LEU A 125 -5.60 10.47 -12.83
CA LEU A 125 -5.37 10.35 -11.40
C LEU A 125 -6.69 10.32 -10.63
N ASP A 126 -7.67 11.17 -10.98
CA ASP A 126 -9.01 11.15 -10.39
C ASP A 126 -9.66 9.76 -10.52
N LYS A 127 -9.64 9.19 -11.74
CA LYS A 127 -10.15 7.83 -11.99
C LYS A 127 -9.39 6.76 -11.21
N LEU A 128 -8.06 6.90 -11.11
CA LEU A 128 -7.24 5.98 -10.33
C LEU A 128 -7.61 6.05 -8.86
N ILE A 129 -7.88 7.25 -8.34
CA ILE A 129 -8.27 7.48 -6.95
C ILE A 129 -9.64 6.90 -6.65
N ASP A 130 -10.60 6.95 -7.58
CA ASP A 130 -11.88 6.25 -7.42
C ASP A 130 -11.69 4.72 -7.27
N ILE A 131 -10.81 4.13 -8.09
CA ILE A 131 -10.46 2.71 -7.99
C ILE A 131 -9.80 2.41 -6.63
N ILE A 132 -8.85 3.25 -6.22
CA ILE A 132 -8.13 3.11 -4.96
C ILE A 132 -9.08 3.24 -3.78
N ALA A 133 -9.99 4.22 -3.78
CA ALA A 133 -10.97 4.43 -2.74
C ALA A 133 -11.82 3.18 -2.55
N ASN A 134 -12.30 2.58 -3.64
CA ASN A 134 -13.09 1.35 -3.57
C ASN A 134 -12.28 0.18 -3.00
N ARG A 135 -11.04 -0.01 -3.47
CA ARG A 135 -10.16 -1.10 -3.01
C ARG A 135 -9.71 -0.94 -1.56
N LEU A 136 -9.56 0.28 -1.06
CA LEU A 136 -9.31 0.57 0.37
C LEU A 136 -10.60 0.53 1.22
N GLY A 137 -11.76 0.24 0.61
CA GLY A 137 -13.05 0.20 1.29
C GLY A 137 -13.61 1.56 1.70
N TYR A 138 -13.16 2.65 1.06
CA TYR A 138 -13.68 4.00 1.18
C TYR A 138 -14.63 4.31 0.00
N ASN A 139 -15.53 3.38 -0.29
CA ASN A 139 -16.46 3.46 -1.44
C ASN A 139 -17.26 4.77 -1.39
N GLY A 140 -17.21 5.54 -2.48
CA GLY A 140 -17.94 6.82 -2.60
C GLY A 140 -17.37 7.98 -1.76
N VAL A 141 -16.21 7.80 -1.12
CA VAL A 141 -15.51 8.88 -0.42
C VAL A 141 -14.60 9.61 -1.42
N PRO A 142 -14.71 10.95 -1.55
CA PRO A 142 -13.87 11.72 -2.45
C PRO A 142 -12.47 11.92 -1.84
N LEU A 143 -11.62 10.90 -1.94
CA LEU A 143 -10.25 10.96 -1.42
C LEU A 143 -9.44 12.04 -2.14
N GLN A 144 -8.64 12.79 -1.38
CA GLN A 144 -7.71 13.77 -1.93
C GLN A 144 -6.38 13.10 -2.26
N CYS A 145 -5.79 13.47 -3.40
CA CYS A 145 -4.48 12.98 -3.82
C CYS A 145 -3.52 14.16 -3.97
N LYS A 146 -2.49 14.19 -3.13
CA LYS A 146 -1.51 15.29 -3.09
C LYS A 146 -0.13 14.77 -3.46
N LEU A 147 0.51 15.36 -4.46
CA LEU A 147 1.91 15.03 -4.76
C LEU A 147 2.78 15.44 -3.58
N TYR A 148 3.52 14.49 -3.02
CA TYR A 148 4.39 14.72 -1.87
C TYR A 148 5.86 14.88 -2.27
N LYS A 149 6.37 14.01 -3.15
CA LYS A 149 7.76 14.08 -3.63
C LYS A 149 7.93 13.28 -4.91
N VAL A 150 8.92 13.67 -5.71
CA VAL A 150 9.41 12.86 -6.83
C VAL A 150 10.76 12.28 -6.45
N LEU A 151 10.94 10.98 -6.65
CA LEU A 151 12.12 10.22 -6.28
C LEU A 151 12.81 9.63 -7.50
N VAL A 152 14.13 9.71 -7.49
CA VAL A 152 15.00 9.03 -8.46
C VAL A 152 15.87 8.04 -7.71
N TYR A 153 15.87 6.80 -8.17
CA TYR A 153 16.77 5.75 -7.71
C TYR A 153 17.65 5.32 -8.86
N GLY A 154 18.96 5.51 -8.73
CA GLY A 154 19.95 4.94 -9.64
C GLY A 154 20.48 3.61 -9.11
N GLU A 155 21.56 3.11 -9.70
CA GLU A 155 22.18 1.85 -9.29
C GLU A 155 22.60 1.84 -7.79
N GLY A 156 22.26 0.74 -7.13
CA GLY A 156 22.36 0.55 -5.68
C GLY A 156 21.34 1.33 -4.86
N GLY A 157 20.43 2.09 -5.50
CA GLY A 157 19.39 2.85 -4.83
C GLY A 157 18.42 1.94 -4.09
N HIS A 158 18.11 2.25 -2.84
CA HIS A 158 17.28 1.43 -1.96
C HIS A 158 16.78 2.24 -0.76
N PHE A 159 15.86 1.67 0.01
CA PHE A 159 15.65 2.06 1.40
C PHE A 159 15.28 0.85 2.24
N PHE A 160 15.77 0.80 3.48
CA PHE A 160 15.38 -0.24 4.42
C PHE A 160 13.94 -0.06 4.92
N MET A 161 13.43 -1.15 5.47
CA MET A 161 12.11 -1.21 6.10
C MET A 161 11.92 -0.03 7.05
N HIS A 162 10.93 0.79 6.74
CA HIS A 162 10.50 1.92 7.57
C HIS A 162 8.99 2.09 7.43
N ARG A 163 8.43 2.90 8.33
CA ARG A 163 7.07 3.42 8.19
C ARG A 163 7.17 4.85 7.69
N ASP A 164 6.29 5.22 6.77
CA ASP A 164 6.10 6.63 6.51
C ASP A 164 5.57 7.26 7.80
N THR A 165 6.11 8.43 8.15
CA THR A 165 5.46 9.27 9.14
C THR A 165 4.30 9.95 8.44
N GLU A 166 3.13 10.04 9.07
CA GLU A 166 2.02 10.83 8.52
C GLU A 166 2.53 12.25 8.18
N LYS A 167 2.31 12.66 6.93
CA LYS A 167 2.84 13.92 6.39
C LYS A 167 1.78 14.98 6.14
N GLU A 168 0.53 14.55 6.07
CA GLU A 168 -0.63 15.38 5.78
C GLU A 168 -1.75 15.00 6.75
N ASP A 169 -2.52 15.99 7.18
CA ASP A 169 -3.72 15.74 7.97
C ASP A 169 -4.69 14.88 7.17
N GLY A 170 -5.23 13.84 7.82
CA GLY A 170 -6.14 12.89 7.19
C GLY A 170 -5.47 11.88 6.24
N MET A 171 -4.13 11.79 6.19
CA MET A 171 -3.44 10.78 5.37
C MET A 171 -3.79 9.34 5.80
N ILE A 172 -4.29 8.55 4.86
CA ILE A 172 -4.68 7.15 5.07
C ILE A 172 -3.80 6.17 4.29
N ALA A 173 -3.24 6.58 3.16
CA ALA A 173 -2.43 5.73 2.31
C ALA A 173 -1.37 6.52 1.54
N THR A 174 -0.33 5.81 1.11
CA THR A 174 0.68 6.30 0.17
C THR A 174 0.42 5.66 -1.19
N LEU A 175 0.33 6.48 -2.24
CA LEU A 175 0.31 6.04 -3.63
C LEU A 175 1.68 6.30 -4.26
N VAL A 176 2.30 5.26 -4.78
CA VAL A 176 3.53 5.34 -5.57
C VAL A 176 3.19 5.09 -7.03
N VAL A 177 3.33 6.10 -7.87
CA VAL A 177 3.24 5.96 -9.32
C VAL A 177 4.65 5.92 -9.89
N GLN A 178 4.98 4.88 -10.67
CA GLN A 178 6.21 4.77 -11.43
C GLN A 178 5.90 5.08 -12.90
N PRO A 179 6.25 6.28 -13.41
CA PRO A 179 6.24 6.53 -14.85
C PRO A 179 7.25 5.64 -15.57
N PRO A 180 7.15 5.50 -16.91
CA PRO A 180 8.07 4.69 -17.70
C PRO A 180 9.54 4.93 -17.32
N SER A 181 10.25 3.88 -16.94
CA SER A 181 11.61 3.92 -16.40
C SER A 181 12.39 2.67 -16.82
N THR A 182 13.65 2.84 -17.24
CA THR A 182 14.51 1.71 -17.61
C THR A 182 15.39 1.31 -16.43
N HIS A 183 14.98 0.28 -15.68
CA HIS A 183 15.71 -0.21 -14.51
C HIS A 183 15.52 -1.71 -14.24
N GLU A 184 16.45 -2.28 -13.47
CA GLU A 184 16.36 -3.62 -12.88
C GLU A 184 16.41 -3.52 -11.34
N GLY A 185 15.86 -4.49 -10.62
CA GLY A 185 15.74 -4.39 -9.16
C GLY A 185 14.69 -3.35 -8.73
N GLY A 186 14.72 -2.84 -7.49
CA GLY A 186 13.74 -1.83 -7.07
C GLY A 186 12.32 -2.36 -6.85
N VAL A 187 12.16 -3.56 -6.27
CA VAL A 187 10.85 -4.07 -5.84
C VAL A 187 10.45 -3.35 -4.56
N LEU A 188 9.22 -2.84 -4.51
CA LEU A 188 8.63 -2.32 -3.28
C LEU A 188 8.03 -3.48 -2.50
N GLU A 189 8.55 -3.74 -1.32
CA GLU A 189 8.07 -4.74 -0.39
C GLU A 189 7.22 -4.07 0.69
N VAL A 190 6.01 -4.58 0.90
CA VAL A 190 5.11 -4.10 1.95
C VAL A 190 4.92 -5.21 2.98
N TYR A 191 5.12 -4.84 4.24
CA TYR A 191 5.19 -5.75 5.37
C TYR A 191 3.94 -5.64 6.22
N ARG A 192 3.50 -6.79 6.71
CA ARG A 192 2.46 -6.91 7.73
C ARG A 192 2.91 -7.92 8.77
N TYR A 193 2.79 -7.55 10.05
CA TYR A 193 3.23 -8.38 11.17
C TYR A 193 4.70 -8.85 11.05
N GLY A 194 5.58 -7.98 10.54
CA GLY A 194 7.00 -8.26 10.39
C GLY A 194 7.37 -9.22 9.25
N LYS A 195 6.44 -9.57 8.36
CA LYS A 195 6.68 -10.40 7.18
C LYS A 195 6.32 -9.65 5.90
N VAL A 196 7.07 -9.88 4.83
CA VAL A 196 6.71 -9.40 3.49
C VAL A 196 5.41 -10.08 3.08
N GLU A 197 4.35 -9.29 2.91
CA GLU A 197 3.03 -9.78 2.46
C GLU A 197 2.82 -9.47 0.98
N HIS A 198 3.28 -8.29 0.53
CA HIS A 198 3.14 -7.85 -0.86
C HIS A 198 4.47 -7.42 -1.47
N ARG A 199 4.63 -7.70 -2.77
CA ARG A 199 5.78 -7.28 -3.58
C ARG A 199 5.26 -6.61 -4.84
N HIS A 200 5.64 -5.36 -5.07
CA HIS A 200 5.28 -4.58 -6.26
C HIS A 200 6.52 -4.32 -7.09
N ASP A 201 6.58 -4.92 -8.27
CA ASP A 201 7.72 -4.83 -9.18
C ASP A 201 7.56 -3.77 -10.27
N PHE A 202 6.39 -3.11 -10.33
CA PHE A 202 6.07 -2.05 -11.29
C PHE A 202 6.29 -2.47 -12.76
N GLY A 203 5.84 -3.68 -13.13
CA GLY A 203 5.80 -4.13 -14.52
C GLY A 203 7.09 -4.72 -15.06
N LYS A 204 8.08 -4.98 -14.18
CA LYS A 204 9.35 -5.60 -14.59
C LYS A 204 9.16 -7.04 -15.05
N ALA A 205 8.39 -7.85 -14.33
CA ALA A 205 8.14 -9.26 -14.70
C ALA A 205 7.50 -9.39 -16.08
N ASN A 206 6.72 -8.39 -16.48
CA ASN A 206 6.02 -8.35 -17.78
C ASN A 206 6.76 -7.54 -18.85
N GLY A 207 7.93 -6.96 -18.53
CA GLY A 207 8.69 -6.12 -19.46
C GLY A 207 8.03 -4.78 -19.83
N THR A 208 7.05 -4.31 -19.06
CA THR A 208 6.28 -3.10 -19.34
C THR A 208 6.80 -1.84 -18.63
N ALA A 209 7.71 -1.99 -17.66
CA ALA A 209 8.23 -0.90 -16.83
C ALA A 209 8.82 0.28 -17.62
N ALA A 210 9.39 0.03 -18.81
CA ALA A 210 9.98 1.06 -19.67
C ALA A 210 8.96 1.74 -20.62
N TYR A 211 7.70 1.29 -20.63
CA TYR A 211 6.72 1.71 -21.63
C TYR A 211 5.41 2.20 -21.04
N LEU A 212 5.03 1.71 -19.86
CA LEU A 212 3.74 1.99 -19.24
C LEU A 212 3.91 2.47 -17.80
N PRO A 213 3.02 3.35 -17.31
CA PRO A 213 3.01 3.76 -15.92
C PRO A 213 2.45 2.62 -15.06
N HIS A 214 3.08 2.39 -13.92
CA HIS A 214 2.62 1.42 -12.92
C HIS A 214 2.36 2.13 -11.60
N PHE A 215 1.57 1.51 -10.73
CA PHE A 215 1.33 2.06 -9.41
C PHE A 215 1.34 0.98 -8.33
N ALA A 216 1.54 1.40 -7.10
CA ALA A 216 1.31 0.63 -5.89
C ALA A 216 0.75 1.54 -4.81
N VAL A 217 -0.12 1.01 -3.97
CA VAL A 217 -0.72 1.66 -2.81
C VAL A 217 -0.45 0.81 -1.59
N HIS A 218 -0.20 1.46 -0.47
CA HIS A 218 -0.17 0.85 0.85
C HIS A 218 -0.69 1.83 1.89
N TYR A 219 -1.20 1.33 3.00
CA TYR A 219 -1.58 2.18 4.13
C TYR A 219 -0.41 3.04 4.62
N ALA A 220 -0.71 4.23 5.15
CA ALA A 220 0.29 5.22 5.54
C ALA A 220 1.22 4.71 6.66
N ASP A 221 0.72 3.83 7.51
CA ASP A 221 1.46 3.22 8.62
C ASP A 221 2.10 1.87 8.26
N ALA A 222 1.95 1.41 7.01
CA ALA A 222 2.52 0.17 6.56
C ALA A 222 4.05 0.24 6.56
N GLU A 223 4.67 -0.78 7.13
CA GLU A 223 6.11 -0.99 7.00
C GLU A 223 6.42 -1.36 5.56
N HIS A 224 7.39 -0.68 4.95
CA HIS A 224 7.75 -0.94 3.58
C HIS A 224 9.24 -0.70 3.34
N ALA A 225 9.79 -1.44 2.38
CA ALA A 225 11.18 -1.38 1.94
C ALA A 225 11.24 -1.32 0.42
N LEU A 226 12.33 -0.79 -0.13
CA LEU A 226 12.63 -0.89 -1.55
C LEU A 226 13.93 -1.65 -1.71
N ASP A 227 13.85 -2.80 -2.38
CA ASP A 227 15.01 -3.58 -2.79
C ASP A 227 15.93 -2.75 -3.68
N LYS A 228 17.21 -3.13 -3.71
CA LYS A 228 18.21 -2.41 -4.50
C LYS A 228 17.81 -2.36 -5.98
N VAL A 229 17.87 -1.18 -6.57
CA VAL A 229 17.96 -1.01 -8.02
C VAL A 229 19.32 -1.55 -8.45
N THR A 230 19.35 -2.59 -9.26
CA THR A 230 20.59 -3.27 -9.69
C THR A 230 21.15 -2.70 -10.97
N LYS A 231 20.33 -2.00 -11.77
CA LYS A 231 20.74 -1.37 -13.02
C LYS A 231 19.79 -0.25 -13.40
N GLY A 232 20.30 0.80 -14.05
CA GLY A 232 19.49 1.87 -14.62
C GLY A 232 18.89 2.80 -13.57
N PHE A 233 17.78 3.45 -13.93
CA PHE A 233 17.16 4.50 -13.12
C PHE A 233 15.65 4.33 -13.01
N ARG A 234 15.14 4.38 -11.78
CA ARG A 234 13.73 4.32 -11.44
C ARG A 234 13.22 5.69 -11.01
N LEU A 235 12.22 6.21 -11.71
CA LEU A 235 11.47 7.39 -11.31
C LEU A 235 10.21 6.97 -10.53
N ALA A 236 9.93 7.63 -9.40
CA ALA A 236 8.71 7.39 -8.65
C ALA A 236 8.10 8.71 -8.18
N MET A 237 6.82 8.92 -8.46
CA MET A 237 6.01 10.01 -7.92
C MET A 237 5.24 9.47 -6.73
N VAL A 238 5.47 10.05 -5.56
CA VAL A 238 4.84 9.64 -4.31
C VAL A 238 3.75 10.63 -3.95
N TYR A 239 2.54 10.13 -3.75
CA TYR A 239 1.36 10.90 -3.41
C TYR A 239 0.83 10.49 -2.04
N SER A 240 0.38 11.47 -1.27
CA SER A 240 -0.39 11.26 -0.04
C SER A 240 -1.87 11.17 -0.40
N ILE A 241 -2.51 10.05 -0.05
CA ILE A 241 -3.96 9.87 -0.16
C ILE A 241 -4.60 10.24 1.17
N CYS A 242 -5.45 11.26 1.15
CA CYS A 242 -6.02 11.86 2.35
C CYS A 242 -7.54 11.82 2.33
N LEU A 243 -8.14 11.64 3.50
CA LEU A 243 -9.56 11.90 3.69
C LEU A 243 -9.83 13.42 3.61
N PRO A 244 -10.99 13.83 3.08
CA PRO A 244 -11.47 15.19 3.29
C PRO A 244 -11.55 15.50 4.80
N ALA A 245 -11.22 16.72 5.20
CA ALA A 245 -11.31 17.16 6.61
C ALA A 245 -12.70 16.91 7.23
N THR A 246 -13.76 17.03 6.44
CA THR A 246 -15.15 16.75 6.88
C THR A 246 -15.45 15.27 7.11
N MET A 247 -14.56 14.38 6.68
CA MET A 247 -14.72 12.92 6.67
C MET A 247 -13.60 12.19 7.43
N GLU A 248 -12.80 12.90 8.23
CA GLU A 248 -11.72 12.29 9.05
C GLU A 248 -12.22 11.19 9.99
N HIS A 249 -13.48 11.29 10.46
CA HIS A 249 -14.12 10.28 11.29
C HIS A 249 -14.26 8.90 10.60
N LEU A 250 -14.11 8.83 9.27
CA LEU A 250 -14.10 7.59 8.51
C LEU A 250 -12.74 6.88 8.53
N ARG A 251 -11.69 7.50 9.10
CA ARG A 251 -10.35 6.93 9.15
C ARG A 251 -10.34 5.57 9.82
N LYS A 252 -9.93 4.55 9.07
CA LYS A 252 -9.70 3.20 9.59
C LYS A 252 -8.27 3.12 10.13
N GLY A 253 -8.10 2.57 11.33
CA GLY A 253 -6.77 2.28 11.89
C GLY A 253 -6.12 1.02 11.27
N PRO A 254 -4.81 0.78 11.51
CA PRO A 254 -4.10 -0.43 11.06
C PRO A 254 -4.73 -1.71 11.62
N THR A 255 -5.27 -1.55 12.83
CA THR A 255 -6.15 -2.48 13.50
C THR A 255 -7.54 -1.88 13.43
N TRP A 256 -8.21 -1.93 12.28
CA TRP A 256 -9.67 -1.94 12.32
C TRP A 256 -10.06 -3.22 13.08
N THR A 257 -10.02 -3.11 14.41
CA THR A 257 -10.60 -4.06 15.32
C THR A 257 -12.06 -4.04 14.99
N VAL A 258 -12.56 -5.23 14.71
CA VAL A 258 -13.95 -5.52 14.40
C VAL A 258 -14.86 -4.62 15.26
N PRO A 259 -15.93 -4.00 14.69
CA PRO A 259 -16.62 -2.86 15.29
C PRO A 259 -16.95 -3.06 16.78
N ASP A 260 -17.20 -2.00 17.54
CA ASP A 260 -17.69 -2.11 18.93
C ASP A 260 -18.87 -3.08 19.07
N ASP A 261 -19.69 -3.21 18.01
CA ASP A 261 -20.74 -4.21 17.90
C ASP A 261 -20.27 -5.67 17.96
N LEU A 262 -19.06 -5.99 17.49
CA LEU A 262 -18.46 -7.32 17.65
C LEU A 262 -17.96 -7.52 19.07
N ASN A 263 -17.31 -6.53 19.68
CA ASN A 263 -16.90 -6.62 21.09
C ASN A 263 -18.13 -6.80 21.99
N VAL A 264 -19.22 -6.07 21.71
CA VAL A 264 -20.52 -6.22 22.37
C VAL A 264 -21.11 -7.61 22.08
N ALA A 265 -21.10 -8.08 20.84
CA ALA A 265 -21.63 -9.40 20.51
C ALA A 265 -20.82 -10.55 21.15
N ILE A 266 -19.49 -10.44 21.22
CA ILE A 266 -18.62 -11.39 21.93
C ILE A 266 -18.92 -11.37 23.43
N SER A 267 -19.11 -10.18 24.02
CA SER A 267 -19.43 -10.05 25.46
C SER A 267 -20.79 -10.63 25.85
N GLN A 268 -21.69 -10.84 24.87
CA GLN A 268 -23.02 -11.44 25.06
C GLN A 268 -23.00 -12.97 24.91
N MET A 269 -21.84 -13.59 24.71
CA MET A 269 -21.72 -15.05 24.68
C MET A 269 -21.74 -15.62 26.10
N GLU A 270 -22.68 -16.53 26.36
CA GLU A 270 -22.87 -17.16 27.67
C GLU A 270 -21.88 -18.32 27.95
N ASN A 271 -21.14 -18.80 26.95
CA ASN A 271 -20.23 -19.94 27.05
C ASN A 271 -18.75 -19.53 26.93
N GLU A 272 -17.88 -20.22 27.68
CA GLU A 272 -16.42 -19.99 27.71
C GLU A 272 -15.69 -20.27 26.37
N SER A 273 -16.36 -20.86 25.37
CA SER A 273 -15.78 -21.17 24.07
C SER A 273 -16.77 -21.01 22.91
N PHE A 274 -16.28 -20.47 21.79
CA PHE A 274 -17.00 -20.37 20.53
C PHE A 274 -16.08 -20.72 19.34
N ALA A 275 -16.67 -21.15 18.22
CA ALA A 275 -15.94 -21.47 17.00
C ALA A 275 -16.43 -20.60 15.84
N LEU A 276 -15.48 -19.98 15.13
CA LEU A 276 -15.72 -19.26 13.89
C LEU A 276 -15.23 -20.11 12.72
N LEU A 277 -16.14 -20.45 11.81
CA LEU A 277 -15.76 -21.08 10.54
C LEU A 277 -15.43 -19.97 9.54
N LEU A 278 -14.15 -19.73 9.32
CA LEU A 278 -13.66 -18.84 8.26
C LEU A 278 -13.40 -19.69 7.02
N SER A 279 -14.24 -19.53 6.00
CA SER A 279 -14.02 -20.14 4.69
C SER A 279 -13.29 -19.17 3.80
N HIS A 280 -12.07 -19.51 3.37
CA HIS A 280 -11.42 -18.81 2.27
C HIS A 280 -12.07 -19.26 0.95
N HIS A 281 -12.59 -18.31 0.18
CA HIS A 281 -13.01 -18.52 -1.21
C HIS A 281 -11.90 -18.05 -2.15
#